data_AF-A0A1Z9Y8R2-F1
#
_entry.id   AF-A0A1Z9Y8R2-F1
#
_cell.length_a   1.000
_cell.length_b   1.000
_cell.length_c   1.000
_cell.angle_alpha   90.00
_cell.angle_beta   90.00
_cell.angle_gamma   90.00
#
_symmetry.space_group_name_H-M   'P 1'
#
loop_
_entity.id
_entity.type
_entity.pdbx_description
1 polymer ?
#
loop_
_entity_poly.entity_id
_entity_poly.type
_entity_poly.pdbx_seq_one_letter_code
_entity_poly.pdbx_strand_id
1 'polypeptide(L)'
;MQINPNGTEIFPDFLSVDEQLAVLEDVRAQIPDAPLYTPTMPRTGKSMSVRMTNFGKAGWMSDAKGYRYQPTHPVTGSSWPQIPESILKVWASLLPDQPEPDVCLCNYYGPEAKMGLHQDRDEQDFSVPVLSISLGDTALFRLGTTKRGGKTQSFKLRSGDVMMLKGEDRLAYHGIDRIYPGTSSLLKQGGRINLTLRKAL
;
A
#
# COMPACT_ATOMS: atom_id res chain seq x y z
N MET A 1 8.29 4.43 -17.59
CA MET A 1 8.72 4.86 -16.24
C MET A 1 8.77 6.38 -16.17
N GLN A 2 8.24 6.98 -15.11
CA GLN A 2 8.35 8.41 -14.79
C GLN A 2 9.17 8.54 -13.50
N ILE A 3 10.14 9.45 -13.47
CA ILE A 3 11.04 9.64 -12.32
C ILE A 3 10.89 11.07 -11.80
N ASN A 4 10.67 11.20 -10.50
CA ASN A 4 10.76 12.45 -9.76
C ASN A 4 12.22 12.67 -9.32
N PRO A 5 12.79 13.88 -9.44
CA PRO A 5 14.18 14.16 -9.03
C PRO A 5 14.57 13.67 -7.62
N ASN A 6 13.62 13.59 -6.69
CA ASN A 6 13.86 13.21 -5.30
C ASN A 6 13.77 11.70 -5.02
N GLY A 7 13.45 10.89 -6.04
CA GLY A 7 13.53 9.43 -5.99
C GLY A 7 12.22 8.70 -6.24
N THR A 8 11.05 9.34 -6.23
CA THR A 8 9.79 8.66 -6.59
C THR A 8 9.83 8.17 -8.03
N GLU A 9 9.51 6.89 -8.24
CA GLU A 9 9.40 6.28 -9.57
C GLU A 9 7.99 5.73 -9.79
N ILE A 10 7.46 5.92 -10.99
CA ILE A 10 6.16 5.38 -11.40
C ILE A 10 6.37 4.53 -12.65
N PHE A 11 5.80 3.34 -12.63
CA PHE A 11 5.75 2.37 -13.72
C PHE A 11 4.29 2.23 -14.13
N PRO A 12 3.82 3.06 -15.09
CA PRO A 12 2.46 2.97 -15.59
C PRO A 12 2.24 1.66 -16.32
N ASP A 13 1.05 1.08 -16.16
CA ASP A 13 0.64 -0.15 -16.84
C ASP A 13 1.67 -1.29 -16.69
N PHE A 14 2.33 -1.36 -15.52
CA PHE A 14 3.39 -2.32 -15.25
C PHE A 14 2.87 -3.76 -15.24
N LEU A 15 1.70 -3.97 -14.64
CA LEU A 15 1.02 -5.26 -14.64
C LEU A 15 0.06 -5.35 -15.83
N SER A 16 0.21 -6.40 -16.62
CA SER A 16 -0.81 -6.84 -17.58
C SER A 16 -2.13 -7.19 -16.89
N VAL A 17 -3.22 -7.27 -17.65
CA VAL A 17 -4.54 -7.63 -17.10
C VAL A 17 -4.51 -9.00 -16.41
N ASP A 18 -3.81 -9.97 -16.99
CA ASP A 18 -3.71 -11.32 -16.43
C ASP A 18 -2.92 -11.33 -15.11
N GLU A 19 -1.83 -10.55 -15.03
CA GLU A 19 -1.08 -10.39 -13.77
C GLU A 19 -1.90 -9.68 -12.70
N GLN A 20 -2.68 -8.66 -13.07
CA GLN A 20 -3.59 -8.00 -12.14
C GLN A 20 -4.66 -8.96 -11.59
N LEU A 21 -5.19 -9.85 -12.45
CA LEU A 21 -6.14 -10.88 -12.03
C LEU A 21 -5.49 -11.90 -11.10
N ALA A 22 -4.30 -12.40 -11.43
CA ALA A 22 -3.56 -13.34 -10.60
C ALA A 22 -3.27 -12.75 -9.20
N VAL A 23 -2.77 -11.52 -9.14
CA VAL A 23 -2.54 -10.84 -7.85
C VAL A 23 -3.83 -10.67 -7.06
N LEU A 24 -4.93 -10.30 -7.73
CA LEU A 24 -6.23 -10.15 -7.07
C LEU A 24 -6.77 -11.48 -6.52
N GLU A 25 -6.62 -12.57 -7.27
CA GLU A 25 -7.03 -13.91 -6.84
C GLU A 25 -6.21 -14.39 -5.64
N ASP A 26 -4.90 -14.19 -5.67
CA ASP A 26 -4.01 -14.49 -4.55
C ASP A 26 -4.39 -13.70 -3.29
N VAL A 27 -4.64 -12.39 -3.41
CA VAL A 27 -5.12 -11.58 -2.28
C VAL A 27 -6.43 -12.11 -1.75
N ARG A 28 -7.39 -12.44 -2.62
CA ARG A 28 -8.71 -12.98 -2.22
C ARG A 28 -8.60 -14.33 -1.52
N ALA A 29 -7.68 -15.19 -1.94
CA ALA A 29 -7.45 -16.49 -1.33
C ALA A 29 -6.99 -16.37 0.14
N GLN A 30 -6.31 -15.28 0.50
CA GLN A 30 -5.84 -15.03 1.87
C GLN A 30 -6.88 -14.35 2.78
N ILE A 31 -7.96 -13.79 2.23
CA ILE A 31 -8.98 -13.05 3.03
C ILE A 31 -9.67 -13.91 4.10
N PRO A 32 -9.97 -15.21 3.89
CA PRO A 32 -10.53 -16.05 4.95
C PRO A 32 -9.64 -16.14 6.19
N ASP A 33 -8.31 -16.20 6.00
CA ASP A 33 -7.34 -16.32 7.09
C ASP A 33 -6.95 -14.95 7.69
N ALA A 34 -6.95 -13.91 6.86
CA ALA A 34 -6.64 -12.54 7.25
C ALA A 34 -7.71 -11.55 6.71
N PRO A 35 -8.90 -11.53 7.34
CA PRO A 35 -10.01 -10.72 6.86
C PRO A 35 -9.72 -9.22 6.98
N LEU A 36 -10.30 -8.42 6.07
CA LEU A 36 -10.21 -6.98 6.17
C LEU A 36 -10.83 -6.46 7.47
N TYR A 37 -10.13 -5.55 8.15
CA TYR A 37 -10.63 -4.83 9.32
C TYR A 37 -10.56 -3.32 9.11
N THR A 38 -11.30 -2.58 9.94
CA THR A 38 -11.27 -1.10 9.95
C THR A 38 -10.42 -0.64 11.13
N PRO A 39 -9.24 -0.06 10.90
CA PRO A 39 -8.39 0.49 11.96
C PRO A 39 -8.96 1.79 12.53
N THR A 40 -8.42 2.23 13.67
CA THR A 40 -8.78 3.49 14.32
C THR A 40 -7.58 4.40 14.51
N MET A 41 -7.81 5.70 14.46
CA MET A 41 -6.75 6.70 14.65
C MET A 41 -6.30 6.76 16.12
N PRO A 42 -5.00 6.69 16.45
CA PRO A 42 -4.56 6.52 17.83
C PRO A 42 -5.00 7.62 18.79
N ARG A 43 -5.01 8.88 18.32
CA ARG A 43 -5.34 10.03 19.17
C ARG A 43 -6.83 10.31 19.31
N THR A 44 -7.64 9.90 18.34
CA THR A 44 -9.05 10.31 18.27
C THR A 44 -10.01 9.13 18.38
N GLY A 45 -9.52 7.89 18.26
CA GLY A 45 -10.35 6.69 18.18
C GLY A 45 -11.23 6.62 16.94
N LYS A 46 -11.17 7.62 16.04
CA LYS A 46 -12.02 7.66 14.85
C LYS A 46 -11.62 6.55 13.89
N SER A 47 -12.61 5.83 13.38
CA SER A 47 -12.41 4.83 12.32
C SER A 47 -11.82 5.47 11.08
N MET A 48 -10.87 4.80 10.46
CA MET A 48 -10.39 5.18 9.14
C MET A 48 -11.43 4.81 8.08
N SER A 49 -11.47 5.57 6.99
CA SER A 49 -12.33 5.24 5.82
C SER A 49 -11.79 4.06 4.99
N VAL A 50 -10.54 3.66 5.23
CA VAL A 50 -9.84 2.58 4.55
C VAL A 50 -9.97 1.31 5.39
N ARG A 51 -10.22 0.17 4.74
CA ARG A 51 -10.12 -1.15 5.38
C ARG A 51 -8.77 -1.76 5.02
N MET A 52 -8.19 -2.55 5.91
CA MET A 52 -6.87 -3.12 5.70
C MET A 52 -6.78 -4.57 6.15
N THR A 53 -5.82 -5.28 5.56
CA THR A 53 -5.26 -6.55 6.03
C THR A 53 -3.77 -6.54 5.71
N ASN A 54 -3.01 -7.55 6.15
CA ASN A 54 -1.58 -7.64 5.91
C ASN A 54 -1.15 -9.06 5.56
N PHE A 55 -0.01 -9.16 4.89
CA PHE A 55 0.68 -10.42 4.59
C PHE A 55 2.16 -10.28 4.97
N GLY A 56 2.81 -11.38 5.35
CA GLY A 56 4.22 -11.45 5.71
C GLY A 56 4.46 -11.75 7.19
N LYS A 57 5.64 -11.39 7.69
CA LYS A 57 6.09 -11.65 9.07
C LYS A 57 5.34 -10.78 10.10
N ALA A 58 4.87 -9.61 9.68
CA ALA A 58 4.11 -8.69 10.51
C ALA A 58 3.11 -7.91 9.68
N GLY A 59 2.18 -7.24 10.36
CA GLY A 59 1.20 -6.35 9.76
C GLY A 59 1.23 -4.99 10.42
N TRP A 60 1.07 -3.94 9.62
CA TRP A 60 1.01 -2.58 10.12
C TRP A 60 -0.34 -2.32 10.81
N MET A 61 -0.28 -1.68 11.97
CA MET A 61 -1.42 -1.46 12.85
C MET A 61 -1.61 0.01 13.16
N SER A 62 -2.88 0.39 13.28
CA SER A 62 -3.31 1.68 13.85
C SER A 62 -4.48 1.44 14.78
N ASP A 63 -4.27 1.73 16.05
CA ASP A 63 -5.30 1.71 17.10
C ASP A 63 -4.89 2.64 18.27
N ALA A 64 -5.62 2.58 19.38
CA ALA A 64 -5.35 3.38 20.58
C ALA A 64 -3.93 3.19 21.17
N LYS A 65 -3.21 2.11 20.83
CA LYS A 65 -1.83 1.86 21.26
C LYS A 65 -0.79 2.53 20.35
N GLY A 66 -1.21 3.21 19.29
CA GLY A 66 -0.31 3.85 18.33
C GLY A 66 -0.08 3.03 17.06
N TYR A 67 0.87 3.49 16.26
CA TYR A 67 1.30 2.82 15.03
C TYR A 67 2.42 1.82 15.35
N ARG A 68 2.35 0.63 14.76
CA ARG A 68 3.35 -0.44 14.97
C ARG A 68 3.21 -1.54 13.94
N TYR A 69 4.27 -2.33 13.79
CA TYR A 69 4.18 -3.67 13.22
C TYR A 69 3.87 -4.69 14.32
N GLN A 70 2.99 -5.64 14.06
CA GLN A 70 2.71 -6.74 14.99
C GLN A 70 2.59 -8.09 14.25
N PRO A 71 2.93 -9.22 14.89
CA PRO A 71 3.01 -10.52 14.21
C PRO A 71 1.65 -11.18 13.94
N THR A 72 0.57 -10.68 14.53
CA THR A 72 -0.75 -11.31 14.48
C THR A 72 -1.86 -10.36 14.02
N HIS A 73 -2.91 -10.94 13.44
CA HIS A 73 -4.10 -10.24 13.03
C HIS A 73 -4.89 -9.71 14.25
N PRO A 74 -5.36 -8.45 14.25
CA PRO A 74 -5.98 -7.82 15.42
C PRO A 74 -7.32 -8.44 15.85
N VAL A 75 -8.09 -8.99 14.90
CA VAL A 75 -9.39 -9.62 15.14
C VAL A 75 -9.27 -11.14 15.39
N THR A 76 -8.62 -11.88 14.49
CA THR A 76 -8.53 -13.35 14.61
C THR A 76 -7.46 -13.82 15.59
N GLY A 77 -6.44 -13.00 15.88
CA GLY A 77 -5.30 -13.38 16.73
C GLY A 77 -4.28 -14.30 16.05
N SER A 78 -4.55 -14.80 14.85
CA SER A 78 -3.65 -15.66 14.08
C SER A 78 -2.46 -14.89 13.51
N SER A 79 -1.37 -15.58 13.19
CA SER A 79 -0.27 -15.02 12.39
C SER A 79 -0.76 -14.57 11.01
N TRP A 80 -0.10 -13.56 10.44
CA TRP A 80 -0.40 -13.13 9.07
C TRP A 80 0.00 -14.22 8.05
N PRO A 81 -0.77 -14.39 6.96
CA PRO A 81 -0.40 -15.28 5.87
C PRO A 81 0.86 -14.78 5.18
N GLN A 82 1.56 -15.66 4.47
CA GLN A 82 2.76 -15.26 3.71
C GLN A 82 2.39 -14.28 2.59
N ILE A 83 3.35 -13.42 2.20
CA ILE A 83 3.19 -12.55 1.04
C ILE A 83 3.04 -13.44 -0.21
N PRO A 84 1.96 -13.31 -0.99
CA PRO A 84 1.78 -14.10 -2.20
C PRO A 84 2.93 -13.98 -3.21
N GLU A 85 3.24 -15.07 -3.90
CA GLU A 85 4.35 -15.13 -4.85
C GLU A 85 4.16 -14.15 -6.02
N SER A 86 2.93 -13.95 -6.50
CA SER A 86 2.61 -12.96 -7.54
C SER A 86 3.00 -11.54 -7.14
N ILE A 87 2.91 -11.21 -5.85
CA ILE A 87 3.30 -9.92 -5.30
C ILE A 87 4.82 -9.83 -5.12
N LEU A 88 5.46 -10.89 -4.64
CA LEU A 88 6.92 -10.96 -4.50
C LEU A 88 7.64 -10.87 -5.86
N LYS A 89 7.05 -11.42 -6.93
CA LYS A 89 7.58 -11.28 -8.30
C LYS A 89 7.71 -9.83 -8.74
N VAL A 90 6.73 -8.98 -8.40
CA VAL A 90 6.80 -7.54 -8.71
C VAL A 90 7.99 -6.90 -7.98
N TRP A 91 8.18 -7.22 -6.70
CA TRP A 91 9.34 -6.74 -5.95
C TRP A 91 10.66 -7.17 -6.60
N ALA A 92 10.84 -8.48 -6.83
CA ALA A 92 12.07 -9.03 -7.39
C ALA A 92 12.40 -8.45 -8.77
N SER A 93 11.38 -8.12 -9.58
CA SER A 93 11.57 -7.53 -10.91
C SER A 93 12.10 -6.09 -10.90
N LEU A 94 11.74 -5.31 -9.87
CA LEU A 94 12.07 -3.88 -9.78
C LEU A 94 13.19 -3.58 -8.77
N LEU A 95 13.40 -4.47 -7.80
CA LEU A 95 14.33 -4.32 -6.68
C LEU A 95 15.13 -5.61 -6.44
N PRO A 96 15.80 -6.19 -7.46
CA PRO A 96 16.49 -7.49 -7.34
C PRO A 96 17.64 -7.48 -6.33
N ASP A 97 18.26 -6.32 -6.10
CA ASP A 97 19.41 -6.15 -5.20
C ASP A 97 19.00 -5.71 -3.78
N GLN A 98 17.71 -5.56 -3.51
CA GLN A 98 17.20 -5.18 -2.19
C GLN A 98 16.82 -6.42 -1.37
N PRO A 99 16.89 -6.34 -0.04
CA PRO A 99 16.29 -7.37 0.81
C PRO A 99 14.82 -7.60 0.45
N GLU A 100 14.37 -8.86 0.50
CA GLU A 100 12.96 -9.18 0.28
C GLU A 100 12.05 -8.46 1.30
N PRO A 101 10.85 -8.05 0.89
CA PRO A 101 9.91 -7.41 1.80
C PRO A 101 9.39 -8.46 2.78
N ASP A 102 9.26 -8.07 4.04
CA ASP A 102 8.71 -8.92 5.09
C ASP A 102 7.31 -8.49 5.54
N VAL A 103 6.81 -7.38 5.00
CA VAL A 103 5.44 -6.90 5.20
C VAL A 103 4.84 -6.43 3.88
N CYS A 104 3.59 -6.83 3.64
CA CYS A 104 2.72 -6.26 2.61
C CYS A 104 1.43 -5.78 3.28
N LEU A 105 1.23 -4.46 3.34
CA LEU A 105 -0.03 -3.85 3.76
C LEU A 105 -1.00 -3.84 2.57
N CYS A 106 -2.15 -4.50 2.72
CA CYS A 106 -3.22 -4.50 1.74
C CYS A 106 -4.34 -3.54 2.18
N ASN A 107 -4.47 -2.42 1.48
CA ASN A 107 -5.52 -1.44 1.72
C ASN A 107 -6.65 -1.60 0.69
N TYR A 108 -7.90 -1.59 1.18
CA TYR A 108 -9.11 -1.45 0.36
C TYR A 108 -9.73 -0.07 0.56
N TYR A 109 -9.93 0.64 -0.55
CA TYR A 109 -10.58 1.95 -0.61
C TYR A 109 -11.94 1.81 -1.31
N GLY A 110 -13.01 2.16 -0.61
CA GLY A 110 -14.30 2.44 -1.25
C GLY A 110 -14.30 3.80 -1.97
N PRO A 111 -15.40 4.15 -2.66
CA PRO A 111 -15.51 5.39 -3.45
C PRO A 111 -15.15 6.67 -2.69
N GLU A 112 -15.56 6.76 -1.42
CA GLU A 112 -15.35 7.93 -0.55
C GLU A 112 -14.11 7.82 0.35
N ALA A 113 -13.37 6.71 0.25
CA ALA A 113 -12.22 6.46 1.12
C ALA A 113 -11.04 7.35 0.74
N LYS A 114 -10.34 7.85 1.76
CA LYS A 114 -9.15 8.68 1.63
C LYS A 114 -8.14 8.38 2.71
N MET A 115 -6.89 8.74 2.46
CA MET A 115 -5.80 8.62 3.41
C MET A 115 -5.00 9.92 3.39
N GLY A 116 -5.05 10.66 4.51
CA GLY A 116 -4.38 11.95 4.62
C GLY A 116 -2.86 11.84 4.49
N LEU A 117 -2.19 12.99 4.33
CA LEU A 117 -0.74 13.04 4.24
C LEU A 117 -0.09 12.44 5.50
N HIS A 118 0.70 11.39 5.31
CA HIS A 118 1.47 10.67 6.32
C HIS A 118 2.84 10.28 5.76
N GLN A 119 3.69 9.72 6.61
CA GLN A 119 4.97 9.15 6.19
C GLN A 119 5.01 7.70 6.67
N ASP A 120 5.60 6.85 5.84
CA ASP A 120 5.97 5.49 6.22
C ASP A 120 7.30 5.57 6.96
N ARG A 121 7.21 5.62 8.30
CA ARG A 121 8.35 5.90 9.20
C ARG A 121 8.44 4.92 10.38
N ASP A 122 7.73 3.79 10.27
CA ASP A 122 7.65 2.78 11.33
C ASP A 122 8.59 1.60 11.04
N GLU A 123 9.30 1.61 9.91
CA GLU A 123 10.29 0.59 9.53
C GLU A 123 11.66 0.82 10.20
N GLN A 124 12.45 -0.24 10.35
CA GLN A 124 13.79 -0.16 10.94
C GLN A 124 14.86 0.38 9.98
N ASP A 125 14.70 0.17 8.67
CA ASP A 125 15.65 0.60 7.65
C ASP A 125 14.95 1.42 6.57
N PHE A 126 15.31 2.71 6.50
CA PHE A 126 14.80 3.64 5.49
C PHE A 126 15.66 3.68 4.22
N SER A 127 16.71 2.87 4.09
CA SER A 127 17.45 2.72 2.84
C SER A 127 16.69 1.84 1.84
N VAL A 128 15.86 0.91 2.33
CA VAL A 128 15.03 0.04 1.49
C VAL A 128 13.78 0.79 1.00
N PRO A 129 13.48 0.77 -0.32
CA PRO A 129 12.30 1.42 -0.88
C PRO A 129 10.96 0.92 -0.33
N VAL A 130 9.93 1.75 -0.46
CA VAL A 130 8.53 1.29 -0.38
C VAL A 130 8.03 1.06 -1.81
N LEU A 131 7.47 -0.11 -2.09
CA LEU A 131 6.85 -0.44 -3.37
C LEU A 131 5.33 -0.54 -3.20
N SER A 132 4.59 0.09 -4.11
CA SER A 132 3.15 0.25 -4.03
C SER A 132 2.50 -0.18 -5.35
N ILE A 133 1.67 -1.23 -5.30
CA ILE A 133 0.93 -1.76 -6.45
C ILE A 133 -0.51 -1.23 -6.37
N SER A 134 -1.04 -0.73 -7.48
CA SER A 134 -2.42 -0.23 -7.59
C SER A 134 -3.30 -1.18 -8.41
N LEU A 135 -4.43 -1.59 -7.86
CA LEU A 135 -5.41 -2.45 -8.52
C LEU A 135 -6.81 -1.85 -8.37
N GLY A 136 -7.61 -1.85 -9.43
CA GLY A 136 -8.96 -1.32 -9.41
C GLY A 136 -9.04 0.17 -9.76
N ASP A 137 -9.98 0.86 -9.13
CA ASP A 137 -10.27 2.26 -9.43
C ASP A 137 -9.03 3.15 -9.26
N THR A 138 -8.90 4.11 -10.18
CA THR A 138 -7.83 5.10 -10.20
C THR A 138 -7.87 5.94 -8.93
N ALA A 139 -6.70 6.23 -8.34
CA ALA A 139 -6.58 7.15 -7.21
C ALA A 139 -5.77 8.39 -7.57
N LEU A 140 -6.14 9.53 -6.99
CA LEU A 140 -5.30 10.71 -6.93
C LEU A 140 -4.35 10.59 -5.73
N PHE A 141 -3.13 10.15 -6.02
CA PHE A 141 -2.04 10.12 -5.05
C PHE A 141 -1.42 11.50 -4.91
N ARG A 142 -1.20 11.96 -3.68
CA ARG A 142 -0.53 13.23 -3.40
C ARG A 142 0.82 12.95 -2.76
N LEU A 143 1.89 13.47 -3.36
CA LEU A 143 3.26 13.43 -2.84
C LEU A 143 3.64 14.84 -2.36
N GLY A 144 4.12 14.94 -1.14
CA GLY A 144 4.66 16.17 -0.55
C GLY A 144 6.18 16.13 -0.49
N THR A 145 6.74 16.91 0.43
CA THR A 145 8.18 16.85 0.74
C THR A 145 8.40 16.03 2.01
N THR A 146 9.66 15.88 2.44
CA THR A 146 10.01 15.28 3.74
C THR A 146 9.60 16.14 4.94
N LYS A 147 9.23 17.41 4.71
CA LYS A 147 8.77 18.38 5.71
C LYS A 147 7.26 18.62 5.58
N ARG A 148 6.59 18.80 6.73
CA ARG A 148 5.16 19.09 6.76
C ARG A 148 4.88 20.48 6.16
N GLY A 149 3.79 20.61 5.39
CA GLY A 149 3.35 21.88 4.80
C GLY A 149 4.13 22.32 3.56
N GLY A 150 5.00 21.46 3.01
CA GLY A 150 5.68 21.72 1.75
C GLY A 150 4.75 21.68 0.52
N LYS A 151 5.30 22.05 -0.64
CA LYS A 151 4.60 21.89 -1.93
C LYS A 151 4.26 20.42 -2.16
N THR A 152 3.13 20.18 -2.83
CA THR A 152 2.70 18.83 -3.17
C THR A 152 2.56 18.69 -4.69
N GLN A 153 2.81 17.48 -5.16
CA GLN A 153 2.57 17.01 -6.52
C GLN A 153 1.47 15.96 -6.46
N SER A 154 0.72 15.78 -7.55
CA SER A 154 -0.36 14.79 -7.60
C SER A 154 -0.21 13.91 -8.84
N PHE A 155 -0.42 12.62 -8.64
CA PHE A 155 -0.31 11.58 -9.65
C PHE A 155 -1.61 10.79 -9.69
N LYS A 156 -2.09 10.45 -10.89
CA LYS A 156 -3.19 9.48 -11.04
C LYS A 156 -2.57 8.10 -11.13
N LEU A 157 -2.82 7.25 -10.14
CA LEU A 157 -2.40 5.85 -10.14
C LEU A 157 -3.57 4.98 -10.56
N ARG A 158 -3.44 4.32 -11.70
CA ARG A 158 -4.44 3.46 -12.34
C ARG A 158 -4.25 1.99 -11.94
N SER A 159 -5.20 1.16 -12.33
CA SER A 159 -5.08 -0.30 -12.19
C SER A 159 -3.87 -0.81 -12.99
N GLY A 160 -2.96 -1.53 -12.34
CA GLY A 160 -1.74 -2.06 -12.93
C GLY A 160 -0.50 -1.18 -12.74
N ASP A 161 -0.66 0.06 -12.25
CA ASP A 161 0.47 0.93 -11.97
C ASP A 161 1.24 0.46 -10.73
N VAL A 162 2.56 0.54 -10.81
CA VAL A 162 3.47 0.38 -9.67
C VAL A 162 4.17 1.70 -9.39
N MET A 163 4.24 2.09 -8.12
CA MET A 163 4.97 3.27 -7.66
C MET A 163 6.00 2.86 -6.60
N MET A 164 7.17 3.47 -6.64
CA MET A 164 8.22 3.32 -5.63
C MET A 164 8.53 4.65 -4.96
N LEU A 165 8.69 4.62 -3.64
CA LEU A 165 9.25 5.71 -2.85
C LEU A 165 10.65 5.29 -2.37
N LYS A 166 11.68 5.95 -2.90
CA LYS A 166 13.09 5.70 -2.56
C LYS A 166 13.86 7.02 -2.46
N GLY A 167 15.13 6.95 -2.06
CA GLY A 167 15.96 8.16 -1.90
C GLY A 167 15.36 9.11 -0.88
N GLU A 168 15.32 10.41 -1.19
CA GLU A 168 14.71 11.40 -0.29
C GLU A 168 13.19 11.19 -0.15
N ASP A 169 12.54 10.77 -1.24
CA ASP A 169 11.09 10.53 -1.25
C ASP A 169 10.65 9.31 -0.44
N ARG A 170 11.58 8.45 0.00
CA ARG A 170 11.29 7.33 0.91
C ARG A 170 10.61 7.80 2.21
N LEU A 171 10.89 9.03 2.62
CA LEU A 171 10.28 9.69 3.76
C LEU A 171 9.45 10.92 3.31
N ALA A 172 8.95 10.99 2.08
CA ALA A 172 8.04 12.06 1.69
C ALA A 172 6.66 11.88 2.35
N TYR A 173 6.04 12.98 2.75
CA TYR A 173 4.62 12.96 3.12
C TYR A 173 3.78 12.56 1.91
N HIS A 174 2.89 11.59 2.05
CA HIS A 174 2.05 11.16 0.94
C HIS A 174 0.70 10.63 1.40
N GLY A 175 -0.23 10.46 0.45
CA GLY A 175 -1.56 9.95 0.75
C GLY A 175 -2.45 9.84 -0.48
N ILE A 176 -3.67 9.36 -0.25
CA ILE A 176 -4.72 9.22 -1.26
C ILE A 176 -5.76 10.31 -1.01
N ASP A 177 -5.82 11.30 -1.91
CA ASP A 177 -6.74 12.43 -1.80
C ASP A 177 -8.15 12.06 -2.27
N ARG A 178 -8.25 11.22 -3.31
CA ARG A 178 -9.51 10.85 -3.96
C ARG A 178 -9.41 9.52 -4.69
N ILE A 179 -10.49 8.74 -4.68
CA ILE A 179 -10.73 7.61 -5.60
C ILE A 179 -11.64 8.08 -6.73
N TYR A 180 -11.39 7.62 -7.96
CA TYR A 180 -12.24 7.87 -9.13
C TYR A 180 -13.04 6.60 -9.46
N PRO A 181 -14.32 6.50 -9.02
CA PRO A 181 -15.11 5.29 -9.17
C PRO A 181 -15.38 4.93 -10.64
N GLY A 182 -15.47 3.64 -10.94
CA GLY A 182 -15.84 3.13 -12.26
C GLY A 182 -14.75 3.30 -13.32
N THR A 183 -13.50 3.49 -12.90
CA THR A 183 -12.36 3.63 -13.82
C THR A 183 -11.64 2.30 -14.07
N SER A 184 -12.04 1.23 -13.38
CA SER A 184 -11.58 -0.14 -13.64
C SER A 184 -12.74 -1.14 -13.49
N SER A 185 -12.70 -2.19 -14.30
CA SER A 185 -13.62 -3.34 -14.21
C SER A 185 -13.03 -4.52 -13.41
N LEU A 186 -11.80 -4.39 -12.90
CA LEU A 186 -11.08 -5.47 -12.21
C LEU A 186 -11.84 -5.95 -10.94
N LEU A 187 -12.39 -5.01 -10.17
CA LEU A 187 -13.25 -5.32 -9.03
C LEU A 187 -14.71 -5.22 -9.45
N LYS A 188 -15.43 -6.34 -9.43
CA LYS A 188 -16.85 -6.41 -9.82
C LYS A 188 -17.75 -5.41 -9.08
N GLN A 189 -17.42 -5.06 -7.84
CA GLN A 189 -18.18 -4.12 -7.00
C GLN A 189 -17.54 -2.71 -6.95
N GLY A 190 -16.57 -2.43 -7.82
CA GLY A 190 -15.77 -1.21 -7.78
C GLY A 190 -14.80 -1.15 -6.59
N GLY A 191 -14.15 0.00 -6.44
CA GLY A 191 -13.16 0.26 -5.40
C GLY A 191 -11.74 0.01 -5.85
N ARG A 192 -10.81 0.29 -4.94
CA ARG A 192 -9.36 0.19 -5.18
C ARG A 192 -8.69 -0.67 -4.11
N ILE A 193 -7.82 -1.56 -4.56
CA ILE A 193 -6.86 -2.27 -3.71
C ILE A 193 -5.48 -1.65 -3.92
N ASN A 194 -4.72 -1.54 -2.83
CA ASN A 194 -3.34 -1.15 -2.86
C ASN A 194 -2.51 -2.07 -1.99
N LEU A 195 -1.41 -2.56 -2.55
CA LEU A 195 -0.48 -3.46 -1.89
C LEU A 195 0.82 -2.69 -1.69
N THR A 196 1.16 -2.42 -0.43
CA THR A 196 2.36 -1.67 -0.07
C THR A 196 3.37 -2.61 0.57
N LEU A 197 4.43 -2.94 -0.15
CA LEU A 197 5.50 -3.83 0.27
C LEU A 197 6.61 -3.03 0.94
N ARG A 198 7.09 -3.56 2.05
CA ARG A 198 8.10 -2.92 2.90
C ARG A 198 9.03 -3.98 3.48
N LYS A 199 10.30 -3.62 3.62
CA LYS A 199 11.24 -4.27 4.56
C LYS A 199 11.15 -3.52 5.89
N ALA A 200 10.36 -4.06 6.82
CA ALA A 200 9.99 -3.39 8.06
C ALA A 200 10.81 -3.84 9.28
N LEU A 201 11.21 -5.11 9.32
CA LEU A 201 11.80 -5.76 10.50
C LEU A 201 13.32 -5.99 10.41
#